data_AF-A0AAE3M7D0-F1
#
_entry.id   AF-A0AAE3M7D0-F1
#
_cell.length_a   1.000
_cell.length_b   1.000
_cell.length_c   1.000
_cell.angle_alpha   90.00
_cell.angle_beta   90.00
_cell.angle_gamma   90.00
#
_symmetry.space_group_name_H-M   'P 1'
#
loop_
_entity.id
_entity.type
_entity.pdbx_description
1 polymer ?
#
loop_
_entity_poly.entity_id
_entity_poly.type
_entity_poly.pdbx_seq_one_letter_code
_entity_poly.pdbx_strand_id
1 'polypeptide(L)' 'MSNIKINDRVCFKHSIAKEIGTVIGVIKKDILDKKGNILVYKGDFKVKLDSQKKGHFVPASEKELELVEE' A
#
# COMPACT_ATOMS: atom_id res chain seq x y z
N MET A 1 -10.78 3.87 12.86
CA MET A 1 -10.89 4.88 11.79
C MET A 1 -9.56 4.87 11.09
N SER A 2 -9.55 4.57 9.79
CA SER A 2 -8.30 4.54 9.06
C SER A 2 -7.83 5.97 8.80
N ASN A 3 -6.64 6.32 9.23
CA ASN A 3 -6.10 7.69 9.08
C ASN A 3 -5.46 7.91 7.71
N ILE A 4 -5.19 6.83 6.97
CA ILE A 4 -4.56 6.86 5.66
C ILE A 4 -5.61 6.95 4.55
N LYS A 5 -5.42 7.89 3.63
CA LYS A 5 -6.29 8.20 2.49
C LYS A 5 -5.54 8.13 1.17
N ILE A 6 -6.32 8.16 0.09
CA ILE A 6 -5.76 8.27 -1.26
C ILE A 6 -5.05 9.62 -1.40
N ASN A 7 -3.87 9.59 -2.02
CA ASN A 7 -2.88 10.66 -2.18
C ASN A 7 -2.01 10.95 -0.96
N ASP A 8 -2.21 10.26 0.17
CA ASP A 8 -1.30 10.41 1.30
C ASP A 8 0.07 9.82 0.97
N ARG A 9 1.12 10.51 1.41
CA ARG A 9 2.48 9.95 1.44
C ARG A 9 2.63 9.07 2.65
N VAL A 10 3.12 7.87 2.41
CA VAL A 10 3.27 6.82 3.42
C VAL A 10 4.66 6.19 3.35
N CYS A 11 5.15 5.76 4.50
CA CYS A 11 6.35 4.96 4.65
C CYS A 11 6.00 3.56 5.15
N PHE A 12 6.68 2.54 4.64
CA PHE A 12 6.53 1.18 5.14
C PHE A 12 7.31 0.97 6.44
N LYS A 13 6.63 0.61 7.53
CA LYS A 13 7.22 0.42 8.87
C LYS A 13 8.32 -0.64 8.92
N HIS A 14 8.13 -1.73 8.19
CA HIS A 14 8.97 -2.92 8.27
C HIS A 14 9.98 -3.03 7.12
N SER A 15 10.01 -2.07 6.19
CA SER A 15 11.01 -2.07 5.12
C SER A 15 12.33 -1.51 5.65
N ILE A 16 13.39 -2.32 5.57
CA ILE A 16 14.75 -1.97 6.01
C ILE A 16 15.26 -0.70 5.30
N ALA A 17 14.73 -0.44 4.10
CA ALA A 17 15.07 0.73 3.29
C ALA A 17 14.16 1.95 3.53
N LYS A 18 13.17 1.89 4.43
CA LYS A 18 12.12 2.91 4.62
C LYS A 18 11.60 3.44 3.28
N GLU A 19 11.01 2.55 2.51
CA GLU A 19 10.47 2.92 1.20
C GLU A 19 9.28 3.87 1.37
N ILE A 20 9.39 5.04 0.74
CA ILE A 20 8.31 6.02 0.65
C ILE A 20 7.50 5.74 -0.60
N GLY A 21 6.18 5.84 -0.46
CA GLY A 21 5.27 5.80 -1.58
C GLY A 21 4.05 6.67 -1.35
N THR A 22 3.24 6.77 -2.40
CA THR A 22 1.98 7.49 -2.39
C THR A 22 0.83 6.51 -2.50
N VAL A 23 -0.17 6.62 -1.63
CA VAL A 23 -1.40 5.83 -1.74
C VAL A 23 -2.17 6.28 -2.98
N ILE A 24 -2.38 5.38 -3.94
CA ILE A 24 -3.11 5.70 -5.18
C ILE A 24 -4.50 5.06 -5.26
N GLY A 25 -4.86 4.23 -4.28
CA GLY A 25 -6.16 3.60 -4.25
C GLY A 25 -6.37 2.65 -3.07
N VAL A 26 -7.61 2.20 -2.92
CA VAL A 26 -8.05 1.22 -1.92
C VAL A 26 -8.56 -0.03 -2.63
N ILE A 27 -8.19 -1.19 -2.11
CA ILE A 27 -8.60 -2.49 -2.63
C ILE A 27 -10.00 -2.81 -2.12
N LYS A 28 -10.99 -2.74 -3.01
CA LYS A 28 -12.42 -2.89 -2.66
C LYS A 28 -12.90 -4.35 -2.61
N LYS A 29 -12.10 -5.31 -3.09
CA LYS A 29 -12.39 -6.75 -3.12
C LYS A 29 -11.08 -7.53 -3.00
N ASP A 30 -11.13 -8.71 -2.37
CA ASP A 30 -9.97 -9.59 -2.26
C ASP A 30 -9.45 -9.95 -3.66
N ILE A 31 -8.12 -9.95 -3.80
CA ILE A 31 -7.45 -10.40 -5.02
C ILE A 31 -7.10 -11.87 -4.80
N LEU A 32 -7.63 -12.75 -5.65
CA LEU A 32 -7.41 -14.19 -5.55
C LEU A 32 -6.41 -14.67 -6.60
N ASP A 33 -5.64 -15.72 -6.28
CA ASP A 33 -4.86 -16.46 -7.28
C ASP A 33 -5.77 -17.36 -8.14
N LYS A 34 -5.19 -18.04 -9.14
CA LYS A 34 -5.93 -18.97 -10.01
C LYS A 34 -6.50 -20.19 -9.28
N LYS A 35 -6.08 -20.45 -8.05
CA LYS A 35 -6.53 -21.57 -7.20
C LYS A 35 -7.56 -21.12 -6.15
N GLY A 36 -7.91 -19.83 -6.11
CA GLY A 36 -8.87 -19.26 -5.16
C GLY A 36 -8.27 -18.81 -3.83
N ASN A 37 -6.94 -18.81 -3.66
CA ASN A 37 -6.29 -18.31 -2.46
C ASN A 37 -6.22 -16.78 -2.48
N ILE A 38 -6.44 -16.13 -1.34
CA ILE A 38 -6.32 -14.68 -1.22
C ILE A 38 -4.84 -14.28 -1.30
N LEU A 39 -4.52 -13.44 -2.29
CA LEU A 39 -3.22 -12.79 -2.47
C LEU A 39 -3.18 -11.42 -1.77
N VAL A 40 -4.29 -10.68 -1.77
CA VAL A 40 -4.40 -9.36 -1.15
C VAL A 40 -5.80 -9.17 -0.60
N TYR A 41 -5.92 -8.60 0.59
CA TYR A 41 -7.21 -8.44 1.27
C TYR A 41 -7.91 -7.15 0.86
N LYS A 42 -9.25 -7.20 0.87
CA LYS A 42 -10.12 -6.04 0.81
C LYS A 42 -9.87 -5.13 2.02
N GLY A 43 -9.69 -3.85 1.75
CA GLY A 43 -9.37 -2.84 2.77
C GLY A 43 -7.89 -2.46 2.80
N ASP A 44 -7.04 -3.21 2.11
CA ASP A 44 -5.65 -2.81 1.91
C ASP A 44 -5.53 -1.68 0.88
N PHE A 45 -4.39 -1.01 0.89
CA PHE A 45 -4.07 0.12 0.03
C PHE A 45 -3.19 -0.29 -1.13
N LYS A 46 -3.33 0.40 -2.25
CA LYS A 46 -2.39 0.32 -3.37
C LYS A 46 -1.44 1.50 -3.27
N VAL A 47 -0.17 1.23 -2.98
CA VAL A 47 0.87 2.26 -2.80
C VAL A 47 1.79 2.25 -4.01
N LYS A 48 2.02 3.42 -4.59
CA LYS A 48 3.02 3.63 -5.64
C LYS A 48 4.32 4.04 -5.00
N LEU A 49 5.39 3.26 -5.17
CA LEU A 49 6.69 3.58 -4.60
C LEU A 49 7.37 4.72 -5.38
N ASP A 50 7.94 5.68 -4.66
CA ASP A 50 8.62 6.85 -5.26
C ASP A 50 10.02 6.48 -5.78
N SER A 51 10.69 5.52 -5.11
CA SER A 51 12.07 5.11 -5.40
C SER A 51 12.23 4.33 -6.71
N GLN A 52 11.16 3.71 -7.22
CA GLN A 52 11.25 2.87 -8.42
C GLN A 52 10.86 3.63 -9.69
N LYS A 53 11.75 3.61 -10.70
CA LYS A 53 11.49 4.20 -12.03
C LYS A 53 10.30 3.52 -12.69
N LYS A 54 9.13 4.14 -12.53
CA LYS A 54 7.82 3.89 -13.18
C LYS A 54 7.10 2.59 -12.76
N GLY A 55 5.95 2.78 -12.10
CA GLY A 55 4.82 1.85 -12.16
C GLY A 55 4.83 0.68 -11.19
N HIS A 56 5.76 0.64 -10.23
CA HIS A 56 5.70 -0.36 -9.16
C HIS A 56 4.62 0.02 -8.16
N PHE A 57 3.62 -0.85 -8.03
CA PHE A 57 2.56 -0.71 -7.03
C PHE A 57 2.62 -1.89 -6.08
N VAL A 58 2.59 -1.59 -4.79
CA VAL A 58 2.63 -2.58 -3.73
C VAL A 58 1.32 -2.52 -2.94
N PRO A 59 0.63 -3.64 -2.76
CA PRO A 59 -0.46 -3.71 -1.80
C PRO A 59 0.09 -3.60 -0.39
N ALA A 60 -0.55 -2.81 0.47
CA ALA A 60 -0.08 -2.58 1.82
C ALA A 60 -1.26 -2.40 2.78
N SER A 61 -1.22 -3.05 3.93
CA SER A 61 -2.23 -2.84 4.95
C SER A 61 -1.97 -1.55 5.73
N GLU A 62 -3.01 -0.95 6.30
CA GLU A 62 -2.87 0.24 7.15
C GLU A 62 -1.83 0.05 8.27
N LYS A 63 -1.77 -1.16 8.83
CA LYS A 63 -0.85 -1.49 9.93
C LYS A 63 0.62 -1.40 9.52
N GLU A 64 0.90 -1.61 8.25
CA GLU A 64 2.25 -1.63 7.66
C GLU A 64 2.72 -0.24 7.23
N LEU A 65 1.80 0.72 7.18
CA LEU A 65 2.06 2.07 6.70
C LEU A 65 2.08 3.09 7.85
N GLU A 66 2.92 4.11 7.71
CA GLU A 66 2.89 5.34 8.51
C GLU A 66 2.72 6.53 7.59
N LEU A 67 1.91 7.49 8.01
CA LEU A 67 1.84 8.79 7.33
C LEU A 67 3.19 9.48 7.46
N VAL A 68 3.65 10.03 6.34
CA VAL A 68 4.78 10.95 6.34
C VAL A 68 4.18 12.35 6.51
N GLU A 69 4.29 12.90 7.71
CA GLU A 69 3.99 14.32 7.95
C GLU A 69 5.11 15.17 7.33
N GLU A 70 4.72 16.16 6.52
CA GLU A 70 5.62 17.25 6.07
C GLU A 70 5.70 18.37 7.11
#